data_AF-A0AAD5VKK9-F1
#
_entry.id   AF-A0AAD5VKK9-F1
#
_cell.length_a   1.000
_cell.length_b   1.000
_cell.length_c   1.000
_cell.angle_alpha   90.00
_cell.angle_beta   90.00
_cell.angle_gamma   90.00
#
_symmetry.space_group_name_H-M   'P 1'
#
loop_
_entity.id
_entity.type
_entity.pdbx_description
1 polymer ?
#
loop_
_entity_poly.entity_id
_entity_poly.type
_entity_poly.pdbx_seq_one_letter_code
_entity_poly.pdbx_strand_id
1 'polypeptide(L)' 'MDRKEGVANLVCRVCDQRYQSKVNHLTEPIDIYSEWIDAADAAQREEAPRRPVASSSRSAARAPAYDSDDE' A
#
# COMPACT_ATOMS: atom_id res chain seq x y z
N MET A 1 20.79 11.32 -7.34
CA MET A 1 20.14 10.52 -8.40
C MET A 1 21.23 10.11 -9.35
N ASP A 2 21.79 8.93 -9.19
CA ASP A 2 22.81 8.43 -10.10
C ASP A 2 22.13 7.79 -11.30
N ARG A 3 21.77 8.66 -12.26
CA ARG A 3 21.12 8.26 -13.52
C ARG A 3 21.96 7.28 -14.34
N LYS A 4 23.27 7.24 -14.08
CA LYS A 4 24.23 6.34 -14.73
C LYS A 4 24.22 4.93 -14.13
N GLU A 5 23.92 4.82 -12.83
CA GLU A 5 23.80 3.54 -12.13
C GLU A 5 22.35 3.07 -12.02
N GLY A 6 21.39 3.92 -12.38
CA GLY A 6 19.96 3.60 -12.27
C GLY A 6 19.53 3.51 -10.81
N VAL A 7 20.20 4.25 -9.92
CA VAL A 7 19.93 4.23 -8.48
C VAL A 7 19.69 5.64 -7.94
N ALA A 8 18.70 5.77 -7.07
CA ALA A 8 18.49 6.95 -6.26
C ALA A 8 18.64 6.64 -4.78
N ASN A 9 19.18 7.62 -4.07
CA ASN A 9 19.37 7.58 -2.63
C ASN A 9 18.62 8.76 -2.02
N LEU A 10 17.81 8.49 -1.00
CA LEU A 10 17.14 9.46 -0.15
C LEU A 10 17.72 9.40 1.26
N VAL A 11 17.84 10.57 1.90
CA VAL A 11 18.35 10.70 3.28
C VAL A 11 17.43 11.63 4.05
N CYS A 12 16.87 11.15 5.16
CA CYS A 12 16.07 11.97 6.06
C CYS A 12 16.97 12.79 6.99
N ARG A 13 16.85 14.12 7.00
CA ARG A 13 17.70 14.98 7.85
C ARG A 13 17.35 14.95 9.34
N VAL A 14 16.22 14.36 9.71
CA VAL A 14 15.72 14.34 11.09
C VAL A 14 16.18 13.07 11.81
N CYS A 15 16.04 11.91 11.17
CA CYS A 15 16.38 10.59 11.75
C CYS A 15 17.53 9.86 11.06
N ASP A 16 18.15 10.46 10.03
CA ASP A 16 19.24 9.91 9.21
C ASP A 16 18.94 8.55 8.53
N GLN A 17 17.65 8.23 8.35
CA GLN A 17 17.24 7.07 7.57
C GLN A 17 17.61 7.22 6.10
N ARG A 18 18.10 6.12 5.52
CA ARG A 18 18.55 6.05 4.12
C ARG A 18 17.67 5.08 3.36
N TYR A 19 17.21 5.50 2.20
CA TYR A 19 16.40 4.69 1.32
C TYR A 19 17.00 4.69 -0.08
N GLN A 20 17.02 3.51 -0.71
CA GLN A 20 17.56 3.32 -2.04
C GLN A 20 16.50 2.66 -2.93
N SER A 21 16.24 3.28 -4.08
CA SER A 21 15.33 2.73 -5.10
C SER A 21 15.97 2.77 -6.49
N LYS A 22 15.46 1.93 -7.40
CA LYS A 22 15.86 1.87 -8.80
C LYS A 22 15.21 3.03 -9.56
N VAL A 23 15.99 3.71 -10.39
CA VAL A 23 15.50 4.80 -11.24
C VAL A 23 15.67 4.48 -12.72
N ASN A 24 14.69 4.92 -13.49
CA ASN A 24 14.71 4.92 -14.94
C ASN A 24 14.76 6.38 -15.46
N HIS A 25 14.71 6.56 -16.78
CA HIS A 25 14.81 7.88 -17.42
C HIS A 25 13.55 8.75 -17.29
N LEU A 26 12.42 8.16 -16.86
CA LEU A 26 11.15 8.81 -16.55
C LEU A 26 10.97 9.05 -15.04
N THR A 27 11.86 8.51 -14.20
CA THR A 27 11.73 8.64 -12.75
C THR A 27 12.08 10.06 -12.32
N GLU A 28 11.09 10.73 -11.74
CA GLU A 28 11.19 12.06 -11.17
C GLU A 28 11.48 11.98 -9.67
N PRO A 29 12.05 13.03 -9.06
CA PRO A 29 12.31 13.06 -7.61
C PRO A 29 11.07 12.79 -6.74
N ILE A 30 9.88 13.18 -7.24
CA ILE A 30 8.61 12.97 -6.53
C ILE A 30 8.19 11.49 -6.50
N ASP A 31 8.50 10.73 -7.55
CA ASP A 31 8.19 9.30 -7.62
C ASP A 31 8.89 8.55 -6.49
N ILE A 32 10.16 8.89 -6.24
CA ILE A 32 11.01 8.23 -5.24
C ILE A 32 10.58 8.59 -3.82
N TYR A 33 10.15 9.83 -3.62
CA TYR A 33 9.61 10.26 -2.34
C TYR A 33 8.30 9.52 -2.01
N SER A 34 7.44 9.37 -3.01
CA SER A 34 6.17 8.62 -2.87
C SER A 34 6.44 7.14 -2.56
N GLU A 35 7.35 6.51 -3.32
CA GLU A 35 7.74 5.12 -3.09
C GLU A 35 8.36 4.90 -1.69
N TRP A 36 9.14 5.86 -1.19
CA TRP A 36 9.68 5.80 0.17
C TRP A 36 8.60 5.84 1.25
N ILE A 37 7.55 6.67 1.07
CA ILE A 37 6.41 6.71 1.99
C ILE A 37 5.66 5.38 1.97
N ASP A 38 5.36 4.84 0.78
CA ASP A 38 4.67 3.56 0.64
C ASP A 38 5.49 2.41 1.26
N ALA A 39 6.82 2.42 1.08
CA ALA A 39 7.72 1.44 1.69
C ALA A 39 7.76 1.55 3.23
N ALA A 40 7.74 2.78 3.77
CA ALA A 40 7.67 3.01 5.20
C ALA A 40 6.34 2.52 5.79
N ASP A 41 5.22 2.83 5.13
CA ASP A 41 3.89 2.35 5.50
C ASP A 41 3.80 0.82 5.44
N ALA A 42 4.37 0.21 4.40
CA ALA A 42 4.41 -1.25 4.27
C ALA A 42 5.22 -1.89 5.40
N ALA A 43 6.41 -1.36 5.72
CA ALA A 43 7.24 -1.85 6.81
C ALA A 43 6.50 -1.81 8.15
N GLN A 44 5.77 -0.73 8.43
CA GLN A 44 4.96 -0.60 9.65
C GLN A 44 3.77 -1.58 9.66
N ARG A 45 3.14 -1.82 8.51
CA ARG A 45 2.01 -2.76 8.38
C ARG A 45 2.44 -4.23 8.44
N GLU A 46 3.67 -4.56 8.09
CA GLU A 46 4.22 -5.92 8.23
C GLU A 46 4.57 -6.27 9.67
N GLU A 47 4.86 -5.27 10.51
CA GLU A 47 5.10 -5.46 11.94
C GLU A 47 3.80 -5.71 12.73
N ALA A 48 2.65 -5.22 12.22
CA ALA A 48 1.35 -5.63 12.72
C ALA A 48 1.05 -7.05 12.23
N PRO A 49 0.78 -8.04 13.12
CA PRO A 49 0.38 -9.37 12.68
C PRO A 49 -0.88 -9.20 11.84
N ARG A 50 -0.78 -9.52 10.54
CA ARG A 50 -1.91 -9.52 9.62
C ARG A 50 -2.95 -10.48 10.18
N ARG A 51 -3.89 -9.96 10.97
CA ARG A 51 -5.12 -10.68 11.30
C ARG A 51 -5.73 -11.01 9.94
N PRO A 52 -5.90 -12.30 9.59
CA PRO A 52 -6.61 -12.61 8.37
C PRO A 52 -7.94 -11.88 8.48
N VAL A 53 -8.28 -11.10 7.46
CA VAL A 53 -9.62 -10.59 7.29
C VAL A 53 -10.50 -11.83 7.25
N ALA A 54 -11.04 -12.20 8.40
CA ALA A 54 -12.10 -13.15 8.50
C ALA A 54 -13.17 -12.54 7.61
N SER A 55 -13.37 -13.12 6.42
CA SER A 55 -14.54 -12.89 5.61
C SER A 55 -15.70 -12.94 6.59
N SER A 56 -16.24 -11.77 6.92
CA SER A 56 -17.53 -11.68 7.58
C SER A 56 -18.52 -12.14 6.54
N SER A 57 -18.56 -13.45 6.29
CA SER A 57 -19.76 -14.15 5.88
C SER A 57 -20.72 -13.98 7.05
N ARG A 58 -21.30 -12.77 7.11
CA ARG A 58 -22.47 -12.47 7.92
C ARG A 58 -23.43 -13.61 7.66
N SER A 59 -23.66 -14.40 8.69
CA SER A 59 -24.71 -15.39 8.76
C SER A 59 -25.96 -14.76 8.19
N ALA A 60 -26.32 -15.15 6.96
CA ALA A 60 -27.54 -14.73 6.31
C ALA A 60 -28.71 -15.33 7.10
N ALA A 61 -29.12 -14.60 8.12
CA ALA A 61 -30.32 -14.89 8.88
C ALA A 61 -31.50 -14.82 7.92
N ARG A 62 -32.09 -16.00 7.70
CA ARG A 62 -33.29 -16.28 6.92
C ARG A 62 -34.51 -15.50 7.43
N ALA A 63 -35.22 -14.79 6.54
CA ALA A 63 -36.62 -14.34 6.66
C ALA A 63 -37.18 -13.94 5.26
N PRO A 64 -38.51 -13.86 5.04
CA PRO A 64 -39.28 -14.74 4.15
C PRO A 64 -39.71 -14.11 2.81
N ALA A 65 -40.21 -14.96 1.91
CA ALA A 65 -40.78 -14.61 0.61
C ALA A 65 -42.03 -13.72 0.76
N TYR A 66 -41.99 -12.54 0.13
CA TYR A 66 -43.16 -11.74 -0.20
C TYR A 66 -43.36 -11.85 -1.71
N ASP A 67 -44.36 -12.64 -2.08
CA ASP A 67 -44.97 -12.70 -3.39
C ASP A 67 -45.78 -11.42 -3.62
N SER A 68 -45.57 -10.75 -4.76
CA SER A 68 -46.51 -9.77 -5.29
C SER A 68 -46.49 -9.83 -6.81
N ASP A 69 -47.44 -10.59 -7.32
CA ASP A 69 -48.07 -10.47 -8.64
C ASP A 69 -48.70 -9.06 -8.79
N ASP A 70 -48.39 -8.34 -9.89
CA ASP A 70 -49.30 -7.36 -10.54
C ASP A 70 -48.77 -6.95 -11.95
N GLU A 71 -49.51 -7.42 -12.98
CA GLU A 71 -49.60 -7.06 -14.43
C GLU A 71 -48.42 -6.50 -15.25
#